data_AF-A0A9R1QAA3-F1
#
_entry.id   AF-A0A9R1QAA3-F1
#
_cell.length_a   1.000
_cell.length_b   1.000
_cell.length_c   1.000
_cell.angle_alpha   90.00
_cell.angle_beta   90.00
_cell.angle_gamma   90.00
#
_symmetry.space_group_name_H-M   'P 1'
#
loop_
_entity.id
_entity.type
_entity.pdbx_description
1 polymer ?
#
loop_
_entity_poly.entity_id
_entity_poly.type
_entity_poly.pdbx_seq_one_letter_code
_entity_poly.pdbx_strand_id
1 'polypeptide(L)'
;MLHSLFLYDKFCWYMLTSSVQPTNQNVISSQAMEKLAVKCGEGRGRALIRRIIAVVQTAKILGLPFSEAFEKQPIELLQLLSLKAQDSFDEAKFLVETHIMPASSIARILADSFLKGLLAAHRGGYLDSQKEEGPAPLLWRSSDFLKWAKLCPSEPEIGHALMRLVMTGHEVPHACEVELLILSHHFYMSSSCLDGVDVLVTFAANRVDSYVSEGDFSCLARLITGVSNFHSLSFILSILIENGQLELLLQKYSSTDTATVAPASVRGFRLAVITSLKHFNPNDDEALSLVYKHFDMKHEAASLLESRAEQYMESWLDRHDKERRNDELLKAMHNLVQTAEILSTIDAGQRTHRACARASLLSLQIRIPDLVWIGLTETNARRIFVDQSRFQEALIVAEAYSINQPMEWAPVFWNQMLKPDLIELFVAEFVLVLPLHPPMLVELARFYRAEVAARGDQSHFSVWLSPGGLPAEWGKHLGRSFRSLLRRTRDMRLRLQLATLATGFSDVLEGCNAVLDKVPENAGPLILRKGHGGAYLPLM
;
A
#
# COMPACT_ATOMS: atom_id res chain seq x y z
N MET A 1 -13.41 10.42 66.71
CA MET A 1 -14.17 10.92 65.53
C MET A 1 -14.62 9.78 64.60
N LEU A 2 -13.94 8.62 64.53
CA LEU A 2 -14.43 7.40 63.85
C LEU A 2 -15.57 6.70 64.61
N HIS A 3 -15.55 6.73 65.95
CA HIS A 3 -16.60 6.12 66.79
C HIS A 3 -17.97 6.83 66.66
N SER A 4 -17.97 8.14 66.37
CA SER A 4 -19.20 8.94 66.19
C SER A 4 -19.86 8.73 64.83
N LEU A 5 -19.12 8.28 63.80
CA LEU A 5 -19.67 7.90 62.50
C LEU A 5 -20.36 6.53 62.58
N PHE A 6 -19.75 5.56 63.27
CA PHE A 6 -20.35 4.24 63.51
C PHE A 6 -21.63 4.31 64.35
N LEU A 7 -21.68 5.23 65.33
CA LEU A 7 -22.88 5.47 66.13
C LEU A 7 -24.00 6.15 65.32
N TYR A 8 -23.67 7.05 64.39
CA TYR A 8 -24.67 7.67 63.50
C TYR A 8 -25.19 6.70 62.44
N ASP A 9 -24.35 5.81 61.88
CA ASP A 9 -24.77 4.76 60.95
C ASP A 9 -25.66 3.71 61.65
N LYS A 10 -25.33 3.32 62.88
CA LYS A 10 -26.22 2.48 63.71
C LYS A 10 -27.51 3.20 64.10
N PHE A 11 -27.48 4.51 64.31
CA PHE A 11 -28.68 5.31 64.62
C PHE A 11 -29.60 5.45 63.41
N CYS A 12 -29.04 5.63 62.20
CA CYS A 12 -29.80 5.58 60.95
C CYS A 12 -30.32 4.17 60.64
N TRP A 13 -29.54 3.12 60.92
CA TRP A 13 -30.02 1.73 60.87
C TRP A 13 -31.18 1.52 61.84
N TYR A 14 -31.06 1.99 63.09
CA TYR A 14 -32.12 1.90 64.10
C TYR A 14 -33.37 2.67 63.70
N MET A 15 -33.22 3.88 63.14
CA MET A 15 -34.32 4.68 62.59
C MET A 15 -35.00 3.96 61.42
N LEU A 16 -34.24 3.40 60.47
CA LEU A 16 -34.78 2.64 59.34
C LEU A 16 -35.49 1.36 59.80
N THR A 17 -34.94 0.63 60.78
CA THR A 17 -35.58 -0.57 61.36
C THR A 17 -36.79 -0.24 62.24
N SER A 18 -36.82 0.92 62.91
CA SER A 18 -37.94 1.33 63.78
C SER A 18 -39.15 1.84 63.01
N SER A 19 -38.96 2.26 61.75
CA SER A 19 -40.05 2.64 60.84
C SER A 19 -40.63 1.48 60.02
N VAL A 20 -40.12 0.25 60.20
CA VAL A 20 -40.52 -0.93 59.42
C VAL A 20 -41.00 -2.02 60.39
N GLN A 21 -42.30 -2.31 60.37
CA GLN A 21 -42.87 -3.44 61.11
C GLN A 21 -42.28 -4.78 60.64
N PRO A 22 -42.19 -5.80 61.52
CA PRO A 22 -41.50 -7.04 61.23
C PRO A 22 -42.40 -7.96 60.39
N THR A 23 -42.36 -7.83 59.07
CA THR A 23 -42.92 -8.82 58.15
C THR A 23 -41.93 -9.12 57.03
N ASN A 24 -41.01 -10.06 57.28
CA ASN A 24 -40.27 -10.97 56.38
C ASN A 24 -39.82 -10.53 54.95
N GLN A 25 -39.87 -9.26 54.61
CA GLN A 25 -39.32 -8.70 53.38
C GLN A 25 -38.72 -7.33 53.73
N ASN A 26 -37.44 -7.34 54.09
CA ASN A 26 -36.61 -6.16 54.34
C ASN A 26 -36.42 -5.32 53.05
N VAL A 27 -37.48 -4.65 52.59
CA VAL A 27 -37.42 -3.77 51.43
C VAL A 27 -37.36 -2.32 51.92
N ILE A 28 -36.15 -1.83 52.19
CA ILE A 28 -35.92 -0.38 52.17
C ILE A 28 -36.20 0.06 50.74
N SER A 29 -37.32 0.74 50.50
CA SER A 29 -37.68 1.23 49.17
C SER A 29 -36.68 2.31 48.74
N SER A 30 -35.92 2.04 47.67
CA SER A 30 -34.99 3.02 47.07
C SER A 30 -35.69 4.36 46.79
N GLN A 31 -36.96 4.30 46.37
CA GLN A 31 -37.80 5.44 46.05
C GLN A 31 -38.18 6.28 47.28
N ALA A 32 -38.29 5.66 48.46
CA ALA A 32 -38.51 6.38 49.72
C ALA A 32 -37.24 7.11 50.18
N MET A 33 -36.07 6.49 49.99
CA MET A 33 -34.77 7.09 50.30
C MET A 33 -34.41 8.23 49.35
N GLU A 34 -34.76 8.13 48.07
CA GLU A 34 -34.61 9.23 47.09
C GLU A 34 -35.43 10.47 47.49
N LYS A 35 -36.68 10.28 47.92
CA LYS A 35 -37.52 11.38 48.43
C LYS A 35 -36.95 12.02 49.69
N LEU A 36 -36.29 11.24 50.55
CA LEU A 36 -35.57 11.76 51.72
C LEU A 36 -34.31 12.52 51.31
N ALA A 37 -33.57 12.02 50.30
CA ALA A 37 -32.37 12.68 49.77
C ALA A 37 -32.66 14.09 49.21
N VAL A 38 -33.83 14.28 48.58
CA VAL A 38 -34.29 15.58 48.04
C VAL A 38 -34.67 16.56 49.15
N LYS A 39 -35.17 16.05 50.29
CA LYS A 39 -35.55 16.88 51.46
C LYS A 39 -34.36 17.26 52.34
N CYS A 40 -33.27 16.49 52.30
CA CYS A 40 -32.02 16.85 52.93
C CYS A 40 -31.26 17.85 52.04
N GLY A 41 -31.10 19.10 52.50
CA GLY A 41 -30.28 20.10 51.81
C GLY A 41 -28.83 19.64 51.56
N GLU A 42 -28.07 20.40 50.76
CA GLU A 42 -26.67 20.06 50.43
C GLU A 42 -25.81 19.94 51.70
N GLY A 43 -25.28 18.73 51.95
CA GLY A 43 -24.53 18.43 53.17
C GLY A 43 -24.37 16.93 53.47
N ARG A 44 -23.86 16.62 54.67
CA ARG A 44 -23.49 15.26 55.10
C ARG A 44 -24.66 14.26 55.08
N GLY A 45 -25.89 14.71 55.36
CA GLY A 45 -27.08 13.86 55.35
C GLY A 45 -27.43 13.33 53.95
N ARG A 46 -27.36 14.17 52.92
CA ARG A 46 -27.61 13.78 51.53
C ARG A 46 -26.56 12.79 51.01
N ALA A 47 -25.29 12.99 51.35
CA ALA A 47 -24.21 12.07 50.99
C ALA A 47 -24.39 10.68 51.63
N LEU A 48 -24.78 10.63 52.90
CA LEU A 48 -25.05 9.37 53.60
C LEU A 48 -26.24 8.62 52.99
N ILE A 49 -27.34 9.33 52.70
CA ILE A 49 -28.51 8.75 52.04
C ILE A 49 -28.14 8.17 50.67
N ARG A 50 -27.34 8.89 49.86
CA ARG A 50 -26.86 8.39 48.57
C ARG A 50 -26.00 7.13 48.70
N ARG A 51 -25.14 7.05 49.72
CA ARG A 51 -24.36 5.85 50.02
C ARG A 51 -25.23 4.65 50.37
N ILE A 52 -26.26 4.85 51.20
CA ILE A 52 -27.21 3.78 51.56
C ILE A 52 -27.99 3.33 50.31
N ILE A 53 -28.45 4.26 49.46
CA ILE A 53 -29.12 3.94 48.18
C ILE A 53 -28.20 3.09 47.30
N ALA A 54 -26.91 3.42 47.21
CA ALA A 54 -25.95 2.67 46.41
C ALA A 54 -25.85 1.22 46.90
N VAL A 55 -25.73 1.01 48.22
CA VAL A 55 -25.68 -0.35 48.80
C VAL A 55 -26.99 -1.10 48.58
N VAL A 56 -28.16 -0.46 48.68
CA VAL A 56 -29.46 -1.10 48.39
C VAL A 56 -29.55 -1.55 46.93
N GLN A 57 -29.14 -0.70 45.98
CA GLN A 57 -29.13 -1.03 44.56
C GLN A 57 -28.15 -2.17 44.26
N THR A 58 -26.94 -2.10 44.81
CA THR A 58 -25.94 -3.16 44.70
C THR A 58 -26.44 -4.48 45.28
N ALA A 59 -27.05 -4.48 46.46
CA ALA A 59 -27.62 -5.67 47.10
C ALA A 59 -28.70 -6.33 46.21
N LYS A 60 -29.57 -5.51 45.61
CA LYS A 60 -30.63 -5.96 44.71
C LYS A 60 -30.07 -6.66 43.47
N ILE A 61 -29.03 -6.11 42.84
CA ILE A 61 -28.40 -6.73 41.66
C ILE A 61 -27.61 -7.97 42.02
N LEU A 62 -26.92 -7.95 43.16
CA LEU A 62 -26.15 -9.11 43.61
C LEU A 62 -27.05 -10.25 44.09
N GLY A 63 -28.32 -9.97 44.45
CA GLY A 63 -29.23 -10.93 45.04
C GLY A 63 -28.92 -11.20 46.52
N LEU A 64 -28.26 -10.25 47.19
CA LEU A 64 -27.84 -10.34 48.59
C LEU A 64 -28.86 -9.62 49.50
N PRO A 65 -29.07 -10.09 50.74
CA PRO A 65 -29.83 -9.32 51.72
C PRO A 65 -29.09 -8.02 52.07
N PHE A 66 -29.83 -6.93 52.27
CA PHE A 66 -29.24 -5.61 52.56
C PHE A 66 -28.30 -5.64 53.76
N SER A 67 -28.62 -6.42 54.81
CA SER A 67 -27.77 -6.56 55.99
C SER A 67 -26.37 -7.09 55.64
N GLU A 68 -26.29 -8.07 54.74
CA GLU A 68 -25.01 -8.64 54.32
C GLU A 68 -24.25 -7.67 53.40
N ALA A 69 -24.95 -6.99 52.50
CA ALA A 69 -24.32 -5.99 51.63
C ALA A 69 -23.78 -4.79 52.41
N PHE A 70 -24.48 -4.35 53.46
CA PHE A 70 -24.10 -3.20 54.29
C PHE A 70 -22.89 -3.48 55.19
N GLU A 71 -22.68 -4.74 55.59
CA GLU A 71 -21.51 -5.14 56.37
C GLU A 71 -20.22 -5.22 55.55
N LYS A 72 -20.32 -5.41 54.22
CA LYS A 72 -19.19 -5.49 53.32
C LYS A 72 -18.55 -4.11 53.07
N GLN A 73 -17.24 -4.11 52.81
CA GLN A 73 -16.58 -2.89 52.38
C GLN A 73 -17.03 -2.49 50.96
N PRO A 74 -17.09 -1.19 50.62
CA PRO A 74 -17.48 -0.75 49.27
C PRO A 74 -16.63 -1.38 48.16
N ILE A 75 -15.37 -1.67 48.47
CA ILE A 75 -14.43 -2.29 47.55
C ILE A 75 -14.78 -3.77 47.28
N GLU A 76 -15.26 -4.51 48.29
CA GLU A 76 -15.74 -5.88 48.14
C GLU A 76 -17.04 -5.93 47.33
N LEU A 77 -17.93 -4.96 47.55
CA LEU A 77 -19.14 -4.81 46.74
C LEU A 77 -18.82 -4.53 45.27
N LEU A 78 -17.84 -3.65 45.00
CA LEU A 78 -17.35 -3.41 43.65
C LEU A 78 -16.77 -4.67 43.01
N GLN A 79 -16.05 -5.49 43.78
CA GLN A 79 -15.54 -6.78 43.29
C GLN A 79 -16.68 -7.71 42.86
N LEU A 80 -17.73 -7.83 43.67
CA LEU A 80 -18.87 -8.68 43.34
C LEU A 80 -19.63 -8.16 42.11
N LEU A 81 -19.78 -6.84 41.96
CA LEU A 81 -20.38 -6.24 40.76
C LEU A 81 -19.52 -6.51 39.52
N SER A 82 -18.19 -6.34 39.62
CA SER A 82 -17.27 -6.60 38.50
C SER A 82 -17.33 -8.05 37.97
N LEU A 83 -17.72 -9.01 38.82
CA LEU A 83 -17.92 -10.40 38.42
C LEU A 83 -19.27 -10.65 37.70
N LYS A 84 -20.26 -9.76 37.85
CA LYS A 84 -21.53 -9.81 37.09
C LYS A 84 -21.49 -9.00 35.79
N ALA A 85 -20.38 -8.32 35.51
CA ALA A 85 -20.09 -7.61 34.26
C ALA A 85 -21.23 -6.68 33.79
N GLN A 86 -21.60 -6.73 32.50
CA GLN A 86 -22.36 -5.71 31.76
C GLN A 86 -23.62 -5.20 32.46
N ASP A 87 -24.38 -6.09 33.13
CA ASP A 87 -25.66 -5.75 33.78
C ASP A 87 -25.52 -4.89 35.05
N SER A 88 -24.29 -4.63 35.51
CA SER A 88 -24.01 -4.01 36.82
C SER A 88 -23.15 -2.74 36.77
N PHE A 89 -22.87 -2.23 35.57
CA PHE A 89 -21.99 -1.07 35.38
C PHE A 89 -22.54 0.20 36.02
N ASP A 90 -23.84 0.47 35.89
CA ASP A 90 -24.45 1.70 36.41
C ASP A 90 -24.40 1.73 37.95
N GLU A 91 -24.61 0.59 38.60
CA GLU A 91 -24.53 0.44 40.05
C GLU A 91 -23.09 0.49 40.54
N ALA A 92 -22.13 -0.09 39.79
CA ALA A 92 -20.72 0.05 40.09
C ALA A 92 -20.28 1.52 40.01
N LYS A 93 -20.72 2.24 38.97
CA LYS A 93 -20.47 3.67 38.81
C LYS A 93 -21.04 4.48 39.97
N PHE A 94 -22.31 4.24 40.32
CA PHE A 94 -22.96 4.93 41.42
C PHE A 94 -22.30 4.61 42.78
N LEU A 95 -21.83 3.39 42.98
CA LEU A 95 -21.09 2.99 44.17
C LEU A 95 -19.76 3.75 44.29
N VAL A 96 -19.00 3.87 43.20
CA VAL A 96 -17.73 4.60 43.14
C VAL A 96 -17.92 6.12 43.32
N GLU A 97 -18.97 6.71 42.76
CA GLU A 97 -19.27 8.14 42.92
C GLU A 97 -19.70 8.51 44.36
N THR A 98 -20.29 7.56 45.10
CA THR A 98 -20.84 7.82 46.44
C THR A 98 -19.90 7.45 47.59
N HIS A 99 -18.96 6.54 47.36
CA HIS A 99 -18.02 6.06 48.38
C HIS A 99 -16.59 6.47 48.09
N ILE A 100 -15.83 6.78 49.14
CA ILE A 100 -14.40 7.07 49.02
C ILE A 100 -13.66 5.74 48.90
N MET A 101 -13.04 5.50 47.75
CA MET A 101 -12.21 4.33 47.48
C MET A 101 -10.90 4.79 46.83
N PRO A 102 -9.73 4.26 47.23
CA PRO A 102 -8.47 4.62 46.61
C PRO A 102 -8.38 4.04 45.19
N ALA A 103 -7.83 4.83 44.27
CA ALA A 103 -7.69 4.47 42.85
C ALA A 103 -6.97 3.12 42.65
N SER A 104 -5.90 2.90 43.42
CA SER A 104 -5.12 1.67 43.40
C SER A 104 -5.93 0.41 43.75
N SER A 105 -6.89 0.52 44.69
CA SER A 105 -7.77 -0.61 45.04
C SER A 105 -8.82 -0.87 43.97
N ILE A 106 -9.38 0.19 43.36
CA ILE A 106 -10.33 0.07 42.23
C ILE A 106 -9.61 -0.62 41.06
N ALA A 107 -8.45 -0.09 40.66
CA ALA A 107 -7.62 -0.65 39.60
C ALA A 107 -7.28 -2.12 39.84
N ARG A 108 -6.87 -2.48 41.07
CA ARG A 108 -6.57 -3.87 41.43
C ARG A 108 -7.77 -4.79 41.24
N ILE A 109 -8.95 -4.41 41.73
CA ILE A 109 -10.15 -5.25 41.61
C ILE A 109 -10.56 -5.41 40.15
N LEU A 110 -10.54 -4.33 39.38
CA LEU A 110 -10.87 -4.38 37.96
C LEU A 110 -9.89 -5.30 37.23
N ALA A 111 -8.59 -5.16 37.47
CA ALA A 111 -7.56 -6.03 36.89
C ALA A 111 -7.73 -7.51 37.31
N ASP A 112 -7.97 -7.79 38.59
CA ASP A 112 -8.22 -9.14 39.12
C ASP A 112 -9.46 -9.78 38.46
N SER A 113 -10.54 -8.98 38.31
CA SER A 113 -11.78 -9.44 37.68
C SER A 113 -11.61 -9.70 36.18
N PHE A 114 -10.83 -8.85 35.51
CA PHE A 114 -10.50 -8.99 34.10
C PHE A 114 -9.65 -10.23 33.83
N LEU A 115 -8.60 -10.48 34.63
CA LEU A 115 -7.79 -11.69 34.53
C LEU A 115 -8.62 -12.96 34.69
N LYS A 116 -9.59 -12.98 35.62
CA LYS A 116 -10.50 -14.13 35.76
C LYS A 116 -11.33 -14.36 34.50
N GLY A 117 -11.86 -13.30 33.90
CA GLY A 117 -12.57 -13.37 32.62
C GLY A 117 -11.67 -13.85 31.48
N LEU A 118 -10.45 -13.35 31.42
CA LEU A 118 -9.45 -13.70 30.41
C LEU A 118 -9.03 -15.18 30.49
N LEU A 119 -8.78 -15.69 31.70
CA LEU A 119 -8.47 -17.10 31.94
C LEU A 119 -9.66 -18.01 31.59
N ALA A 120 -10.89 -17.57 31.87
CA ALA A 120 -12.09 -18.31 31.47
C ALA A 120 -12.22 -18.36 29.94
N ALA A 121 -11.96 -17.25 29.24
CA ALA A 121 -11.96 -17.17 27.79
C ALA A 121 -10.90 -18.10 27.17
N HIS A 122 -9.70 -18.11 27.73
CA HIS A 122 -8.60 -18.98 27.30
C HIS A 122 -8.97 -20.45 27.44
N ARG A 123 -9.49 -20.87 28.60
CA ARG A 123 -9.94 -22.27 28.83
C ARG A 123 -11.08 -22.69 27.92
N GLY A 124 -11.94 -21.75 27.51
CA GLY A 124 -13.03 -21.98 26.58
C GLY A 124 -12.64 -21.93 25.10
N GLY A 125 -11.38 -21.59 24.77
CA GLY A 125 -10.92 -21.46 23.39
C GLY A 125 -11.47 -20.22 22.65
N TYR A 126 -12.01 -19.25 23.38
CA TYR A 126 -12.65 -18.06 22.81
C TYR A 126 -11.70 -16.89 22.54
N LEU A 127 -10.42 -17.03 22.90
CA LEU A 127 -9.44 -15.94 22.83
C LEU A 127 -9.06 -15.59 21.38
N ASP A 128 -8.97 -16.59 20.50
CA ASP A 128 -8.66 -16.44 19.07
C ASP A 128 -9.90 -16.41 18.17
N SER A 129 -11.08 -16.74 18.71
CA SER A 129 -12.30 -16.72 17.92
C SER A 129 -12.80 -15.28 17.77
N GLN A 130 -12.81 -14.78 16.54
CA GLN A 130 -13.50 -13.53 16.16
C GLN A 130 -15.04 -13.58 16.38
N LYS A 131 -15.56 -14.66 16.97
CA LYS A 131 -16.96 -14.81 17.33
C LYS A 131 -17.18 -14.09 18.66
N GLU A 132 -17.91 -12.99 18.63
CA GLU A 132 -18.30 -12.18 19.79
C GLU A 132 -19.17 -12.92 20.84
N GLU A 133 -19.52 -14.18 20.58
CA GLU A 133 -20.43 -14.98 21.40
C GLU A 133 -19.66 -16.10 22.12
N GLY A 134 -19.04 -15.74 23.23
CA GLY A 134 -18.72 -16.68 24.29
C GLY A 134 -19.92 -16.84 25.24
N PRO A 135 -20.00 -17.94 26.02
CA PRO A 135 -21.09 -18.16 26.95
C PRO A 135 -21.11 -17.06 28.05
N ALA A 136 -22.21 -16.31 28.14
CA ALA A 136 -22.49 -15.42 29.26
C ALA A 136 -22.69 -16.27 30.54
N PRO A 137 -22.10 -15.91 31.71
CA PRO A 137 -22.17 -14.58 32.33
C PRO A 137 -20.82 -13.98 32.83
N LEU A 138 -19.66 -14.50 32.40
CA LEU A 138 -18.35 -14.12 32.97
C LEU A 138 -17.30 -13.62 31.96
N LEU A 139 -17.68 -13.38 30.69
CA LEU A 139 -16.71 -12.94 29.68
C LEU A 139 -16.53 -11.41 29.69
N TRP A 140 -15.35 -10.95 30.10
CA TRP A 140 -14.92 -9.58 29.86
C TRP A 140 -14.54 -9.42 28.38
N ARG A 141 -15.26 -8.56 27.66
CA ARG A 141 -14.77 -8.04 26.38
C ARG A 141 -13.74 -6.94 26.65
N SER A 142 -12.72 -6.80 25.82
CA SER A 142 -11.74 -5.71 25.95
C SER A 142 -12.41 -4.34 25.95
N SER A 143 -13.47 -4.17 25.15
CA SER A 143 -14.28 -2.96 25.10
C SER A 143 -15.05 -2.69 26.40
N ASP A 144 -15.51 -3.73 27.10
CA ASP A 144 -16.18 -3.59 28.40
C ASP A 144 -15.16 -3.23 29.48
N PHE A 145 -13.98 -3.84 29.47
CA PHE A 145 -12.91 -3.47 30.39
C PHE A 145 -12.52 -1.99 30.24
N LEU A 146 -12.39 -1.49 29.01
CA LEU A 146 -12.12 -0.07 28.76
C LEU A 146 -13.23 0.86 29.28
N LYS A 147 -14.50 0.42 29.29
CA LYS A 147 -15.59 1.19 29.90
C LYS A 147 -15.49 1.19 31.43
N TRP A 148 -15.25 0.03 32.04
CA TRP A 148 -15.12 -0.12 33.49
C TRP A 148 -13.86 0.54 34.04
N ALA A 149 -12.77 0.57 33.27
CA ALA A 149 -11.54 1.27 33.61
C ALA A 149 -11.78 2.76 33.91
N LYS A 150 -12.76 3.40 33.24
CA LYS A 150 -13.13 4.81 33.49
C LYS A 150 -13.69 5.07 34.89
N LEU A 151 -14.06 4.02 35.64
CA LEU A 151 -14.44 4.14 37.04
C LEU A 151 -13.24 4.45 37.94
N CYS A 152 -12.03 4.08 37.53
CA CYS A 152 -10.82 4.45 38.25
C CYS A 152 -10.48 5.91 37.93
N PRO A 153 -10.25 6.78 38.94
CA PRO A 153 -9.88 8.17 38.70
C PRO A 153 -8.45 8.35 38.18
N SER A 154 -7.64 7.27 38.16
CA SER A 154 -6.26 7.27 37.70
C SER A 154 -6.01 6.09 36.75
N GLU A 155 -5.86 6.38 35.46
CA GLU A 155 -5.49 5.41 34.43
C GLU A 155 -4.14 4.70 34.68
N PRO A 156 -3.05 5.37 35.12
CA PRO A 156 -1.79 4.66 35.33
C PRO A 156 -1.90 3.60 36.41
N GLU A 157 -2.75 3.77 37.43
CA GLU A 157 -3.00 2.74 38.46
C GLU A 157 -3.54 1.44 37.86
N ILE A 158 -4.33 1.52 36.78
CA ILE A 158 -4.81 0.34 36.04
C ILE A 158 -3.64 -0.36 35.35
N GLY A 159 -2.78 0.40 34.66
CA GLY A 159 -1.57 -0.14 34.06
C GLY A 159 -0.69 -0.85 35.09
N HIS A 160 -0.45 -0.24 36.25
CA HIS A 160 0.34 -0.84 37.33
C HIS A 160 -0.33 -2.10 37.91
N ALA A 161 -1.65 -2.10 38.08
CA ALA A 161 -2.38 -3.25 38.58
C ALA A 161 -2.31 -4.45 37.62
N LEU A 162 -2.49 -4.22 36.32
CA LEU A 162 -2.34 -5.24 35.28
C LEU A 162 -0.90 -5.76 35.19
N MET A 163 0.08 -4.86 35.22
CA MET A 163 1.49 -5.23 35.20
C MET A 163 1.87 -6.08 36.41
N ARG A 164 1.35 -5.75 37.60
CA ARG A 164 1.57 -6.55 38.81
C ARG A 164 1.05 -7.97 38.63
N LEU A 165 -0.12 -8.16 38.03
CA LEU A 165 -0.66 -9.50 37.75
C LEU A 165 0.27 -10.32 36.87
N VAL A 166 0.87 -9.71 35.86
CA VAL A 166 1.82 -10.38 34.97
C VAL A 166 3.15 -10.70 35.70
N MET A 167 3.63 -9.79 36.55
CA MET A 167 4.89 -9.99 37.28
C MET A 167 4.79 -11.00 38.43
N THR A 168 3.65 -11.04 39.14
CA THR A 168 3.45 -11.91 40.31
C THR A 168 2.63 -13.17 40.00
N GLY A 169 1.98 -13.21 38.84
CA GLY A 169 1.13 -14.32 38.43
C GLY A 169 1.96 -15.53 38.02
N HIS A 170 2.22 -16.42 38.97
CA HIS A 170 2.67 -17.76 38.64
C HIS A 170 1.55 -18.47 37.85
N GLU A 171 1.89 -19.08 36.71
CA GLU A 171 1.00 -19.90 35.86
C GLU A 171 -0.04 -19.15 35.00
N VAL A 172 0.18 -17.88 34.65
CA VAL A 172 -0.64 -17.22 33.63
C VAL A 172 -0.25 -17.74 32.23
N PRO A 173 -1.18 -18.27 31.41
CA PRO A 173 -0.86 -18.69 30.05
C PRO A 173 -0.33 -17.54 29.20
N HIS A 174 0.62 -17.81 28.29
CA HIS A 174 1.26 -16.80 27.45
C HIS A 174 0.27 -15.89 26.73
N ALA A 175 -0.82 -16.45 26.18
CA ALA A 175 -1.83 -15.66 25.48
C ALA A 175 -2.56 -14.65 26.40
N CYS A 176 -2.79 -15.02 27.67
CA CYS A 176 -3.39 -14.11 28.65
C CYS A 176 -2.39 -13.03 29.08
N GLU A 177 -1.13 -13.43 29.28
CA GLU A 177 -0.05 -12.52 29.65
C GLU A 177 0.13 -11.40 28.60
N VAL A 178 0.14 -11.76 27.32
CA VAL A 178 0.28 -10.80 26.21
C VAL A 178 -0.89 -9.80 26.17
N GLU A 179 -2.13 -10.22 26.37
CA GLU A 179 -3.27 -9.30 26.41
C GLU A 179 -3.21 -8.33 27.61
N LEU A 180 -2.75 -8.80 28.76
CA LEU A 180 -2.52 -7.93 29.93
C LEU A 180 -1.42 -6.91 29.66
N LEU A 181 -0.32 -7.30 29.01
CA LEU A 181 0.75 -6.39 28.60
C LEU A 181 0.23 -5.34 27.62
N ILE A 182 -0.55 -5.72 26.63
CA ILE A 182 -1.09 -4.80 25.63
C ILE A 182 -2.05 -3.78 26.27
N LEU A 183 -2.93 -4.22 27.17
CA LEU A 183 -3.81 -3.32 27.91
C LEU A 183 -3.05 -2.42 28.88
N SER A 184 -2.02 -2.93 29.56
CA SER A 184 -1.15 -2.13 30.41
C SER A 184 -0.48 -1.01 29.60
N HIS A 185 0.03 -1.35 28.42
CA HIS A 185 0.64 -0.39 27.49
C HIS A 185 -0.36 0.68 27.05
N HIS A 186 -1.60 0.30 26.71
CA HIS A 186 -2.66 1.25 26.37
C HIS A 186 -2.88 2.30 27.48
N PHE A 187 -2.99 1.88 28.74
CA PHE A 187 -3.19 2.80 29.87
C PHE A 187 -1.96 3.65 30.19
N TYR A 188 -0.75 3.13 30.00
CA TYR A 188 0.46 3.94 30.15
C TYR A 188 0.58 4.99 29.05
N MET A 189 0.25 4.65 27.81
CA MET A 189 0.24 5.61 26.70
C MET A 189 -0.85 6.67 26.85
N SER A 190 -2.07 6.30 27.26
CA SER A 190 -3.16 7.27 27.47
C SER A 190 -2.87 8.24 28.61
N SER A 191 -2.17 7.78 29.66
CA SER A 191 -1.77 8.61 30.80
C SER A 191 -0.39 9.28 30.68
N SER A 192 0.34 9.05 29.57
CA SER A 192 1.72 9.51 29.39
C SER A 192 2.70 9.03 30.48
N CYS A 193 2.48 7.84 31.03
CA CYS A 193 3.34 7.21 32.03
C CYS A 193 4.55 6.52 31.36
N LEU A 194 5.59 7.29 31.03
CA LEU A 194 6.76 6.78 30.31
C LEU A 194 7.54 5.73 31.10
N ASP A 195 7.73 5.94 32.41
CA ASP A 195 8.40 4.97 33.29
C ASP A 195 7.71 3.59 33.26
N GLY A 196 6.37 3.59 33.18
CA GLY A 196 5.57 2.37 33.06
C GLY A 196 5.78 1.67 31.71
N VAL A 197 5.88 2.44 30.62
CA VAL A 197 6.19 1.90 29.28
C VAL A 197 7.58 1.26 29.26
N ASP A 198 8.60 1.90 29.85
CA ASP A 198 9.97 1.39 29.85
C ASP A 198 10.07 0.07 30.62
N VAL A 199 9.45 -0.01 31.80
CA VAL A 199 9.38 -1.25 32.60
C VAL A 199 8.65 -2.35 31.83
N LEU A 200 7.52 -2.02 31.18
CA LEU A 200 6.73 -2.97 30.41
C LEU A 200 7.49 -3.52 29.22
N VAL A 201 8.14 -2.66 28.43
CA VAL A 201 8.92 -3.06 27.24
C VAL A 201 10.10 -3.93 27.65
N THR A 202 10.79 -3.57 28.73
CA THR A 202 11.91 -4.37 29.26
C THR A 202 11.43 -5.74 29.70
N PHE A 203 10.31 -5.81 30.43
CA PHE A 203 9.73 -7.07 30.86
C PHE A 203 9.29 -7.92 29.66
N ALA A 204 8.58 -7.33 28.70
CA ALA A 204 8.13 -8.01 27.49
C ALA A 204 9.32 -8.59 26.71
N ALA A 205 10.42 -7.84 26.58
CA ALA A 205 11.63 -8.31 25.93
C ALA A 205 12.24 -9.53 26.64
N ASN A 206 12.29 -9.53 27.98
CA ASN A 206 12.78 -10.66 28.76
C ASN A 206 11.89 -11.91 28.66
N ARG A 207 10.61 -11.76 28.30
CA ARG A 207 9.68 -12.89 28.11
C ARG A 207 9.74 -13.51 26.72
N VAL A 208 10.30 -12.83 25.74
CA VAL A 208 10.38 -13.32 24.34
C VAL A 208 11.02 -14.69 24.27
N ASP A 209 12.14 -14.92 24.97
CA ASP A 209 12.85 -16.21 24.94
C ASP A 209 11.97 -17.37 25.43
N SER A 210 11.10 -17.12 26.42
CA SER A 210 10.13 -18.11 26.91
C SER A 210 9.14 -18.47 25.82
N TYR A 211 8.55 -17.48 25.14
CA TYR A 211 7.59 -17.71 24.05
C TYR A 211 8.23 -18.44 22.87
N VAL A 212 9.47 -18.11 22.53
CA VAL A 212 10.23 -18.80 21.46
C VAL A 212 10.50 -20.25 21.84
N SER A 213 10.90 -20.52 23.08
CA SER A 213 11.21 -21.88 23.55
C SER A 213 10.00 -22.83 23.52
N GLU A 214 8.79 -22.28 23.70
CA GLU A 214 7.54 -23.02 23.63
C GLU A 214 6.90 -23.01 22.23
N GLY A 215 7.45 -22.25 21.28
CA GLY A 215 6.93 -22.15 19.91
C GLY A 215 5.69 -21.26 19.75
N ASP A 216 5.40 -20.40 20.73
CA ASP A 216 4.22 -19.54 20.77
C ASP A 216 4.38 -18.26 19.92
N PHE A 217 4.61 -18.43 18.62
CA PHE A 217 4.79 -17.31 17.69
C PHE A 217 3.54 -16.44 17.52
N SER A 218 2.35 -17.01 17.76
CA SER A 218 1.09 -16.24 17.81
C SER A 218 1.11 -15.17 18.90
N CYS A 219 1.64 -15.51 20.08
CA CYS A 219 1.80 -14.58 21.20
C CYS A 219 2.82 -13.48 20.87
N LEU A 220 3.95 -13.83 20.25
CA LEU A 220 4.95 -12.85 19.80
C LEU A 220 4.38 -11.87 18.77
N ALA A 221 3.65 -12.39 17.76
CA ALA A 221 3.00 -11.57 16.76
C ALA A 221 1.94 -10.64 17.39
N ARG A 222 1.14 -11.15 18.33
CA ARG A 222 0.15 -10.35 19.05
C ARG A 222 0.79 -9.27 19.92
N LEU A 223 1.90 -9.58 20.59
CA LEU A 223 2.66 -8.65 21.44
C LEU A 223 3.23 -7.48 20.62
N ILE A 224 3.96 -7.76 19.52
CA ILE A 224 4.59 -6.71 18.71
C ILE A 224 3.52 -5.83 18.02
N THR A 225 2.45 -6.44 17.52
CA THR A 225 1.35 -5.71 16.86
C THR A 225 0.51 -4.90 17.86
N GLY A 226 0.33 -5.39 19.09
CA GLY A 226 -0.47 -4.73 20.11
C GLY A 226 0.26 -3.62 20.88
N VAL A 227 1.53 -3.84 21.26
CA VAL A 227 2.35 -2.81 21.91
C VAL A 227 2.76 -1.73 20.91
N SER A 228 3.01 -2.10 19.64
CA SER A 228 3.35 -1.16 18.55
C SER A 228 4.60 -0.29 18.78
N ASN A 229 5.44 -0.64 19.78
CA ASN A 229 6.75 -0.04 19.97
C ASN A 229 7.80 -0.78 19.12
N PHE A 230 7.74 -0.55 17.80
CA PHE A 230 8.58 -1.23 16.83
C PHE A 230 10.06 -0.87 16.92
N HIS A 231 10.43 0.18 17.67
CA HIS A 231 11.83 0.54 17.88
C HIS A 231 12.49 -0.40 18.90
N SER A 232 11.89 -0.52 20.10
CA SER A 232 12.47 -1.32 21.18
C SER A 232 12.26 -2.82 20.99
N LEU A 233 11.19 -3.21 20.28
CA LEU A 233 10.83 -4.61 20.06
C LEU A 233 11.09 -5.09 18.62
N SER A 234 11.94 -4.38 17.86
CA SER A 234 12.23 -4.71 16.45
C SER A 234 12.78 -6.13 16.27
N PHE A 235 13.53 -6.64 17.25
CA PHE A 235 14.13 -7.97 17.22
C PHE A 235 13.07 -9.09 17.20
N ILE A 236 11.86 -8.85 17.74
CA ILE A 236 10.75 -9.80 17.66
C ILE A 236 10.35 -10.03 16.19
N LEU A 237 10.41 -8.98 15.36
CA LEU A 237 10.14 -9.11 13.92
C LEU A 237 11.17 -10.02 13.27
N SER A 238 12.45 -9.89 13.64
CA SER A 238 13.53 -10.75 13.15
C SER A 238 13.26 -12.22 13.47
N ILE A 239 12.91 -12.51 14.74
CA ILE A 239 12.59 -13.87 15.18
C ILE A 239 11.40 -14.44 14.39
N LEU A 240 10.32 -13.66 14.23
CA LEU A 240 9.15 -14.11 13.48
C LEU A 240 9.46 -14.36 12.00
N ILE A 241 10.28 -13.50 11.38
CA ILE A 241 10.68 -13.64 9.98
C ILE A 241 11.57 -14.88 9.79
N GLU A 242 12.58 -15.07 10.63
CA GLU A 242 13.48 -16.25 10.58
C GLU A 242 12.73 -17.57 10.78
N ASN A 243 11.62 -17.56 11.53
CA ASN A 243 10.77 -18.73 11.76
C ASN A 243 9.60 -18.86 10.76
N GLY A 244 9.58 -18.07 9.67
CA GLY A 244 8.57 -18.17 8.61
C GLY A 244 7.16 -17.70 9.01
N GLN A 245 7.02 -16.89 10.06
CA GLN A 245 5.73 -16.45 10.63
C GLN A 245 5.24 -15.10 10.08
N LEU A 246 5.69 -14.72 8.88
CA LEU A 246 5.36 -13.43 8.27
C LEU A 246 3.87 -13.29 7.95
N GLU A 247 3.24 -14.33 7.39
CA GLU A 247 1.79 -14.30 7.08
C GLU A 247 0.94 -14.14 8.34
N LEU A 248 1.29 -14.89 9.40
CA LEU A 248 0.63 -14.79 10.70
C LEU A 248 0.74 -13.37 11.25
N LEU A 249 1.93 -12.78 11.19
CA LEU A 249 2.19 -11.41 11.64
C LEU A 249 1.31 -10.38 10.89
N LEU A 250 1.23 -10.49 9.56
CA LEU A 250 0.40 -9.61 8.73
C LEU A 250 -1.10 -9.80 9.00
N GLN A 251 -1.55 -11.05 9.21
CA GLN A 251 -2.93 -11.36 9.55
C GLN A 251 -3.34 -10.81 10.93
N LYS A 252 -2.49 -10.99 11.95
CA LYS A 252 -2.75 -10.48 13.31
C LYS A 252 -2.82 -8.95 13.33
N TYR A 253 -1.95 -8.26 12.59
CA TYR A 253 -2.02 -6.80 12.44
C TYR A 253 -3.29 -6.33 11.72
N SER A 254 -3.76 -7.07 10.71
CA SER A 254 -5.02 -6.73 10.02
C SER A 254 -6.25 -6.91 10.89
N SER A 255 -6.17 -7.86 11.83
CA SER A 255 -7.25 -8.22 12.75
C SER A 255 -7.36 -7.29 13.96
N THR A 256 -6.31 -6.52 14.27
CA THR A 256 -6.42 -5.47 15.29
C THR A 256 -7.28 -4.34 14.74
N ASP A 257 -8.35 -3.95 15.46
CA ASP A 257 -9.37 -2.96 15.07
C ASP A 257 -8.78 -1.71 14.40
N THR A 258 -8.62 -1.77 13.08
CA THR A 258 -7.97 -0.76 12.25
C THR A 258 -8.72 0.57 12.25
N ALA A 259 -9.98 0.59 12.71
CA ALA A 259 -10.79 1.81 12.89
C ALA A 259 -10.29 2.74 14.02
N THR A 260 -9.45 2.24 14.94
CA THR A 260 -8.91 3.02 16.08
C THR A 260 -7.40 3.22 16.03
N VAL A 261 -6.70 2.54 15.12
CA VAL A 261 -5.25 2.55 15.02
C VAL A 261 -4.79 3.78 14.24
N ALA A 262 -3.94 4.60 14.86
CA ALA A 262 -3.43 5.82 14.24
C ALA A 262 -2.65 5.53 12.94
N PRO A 263 -2.80 6.33 11.87
CA PRO A 263 -2.09 6.11 10.61
C PRO A 263 -0.55 6.09 10.76
N ALA A 264 -0.02 6.73 11.81
CA ALA A 264 1.40 6.71 12.14
C ALA A 264 1.91 5.32 12.57
N SER A 265 1.11 4.52 13.28
CA SER A 265 1.53 3.18 13.71
C SER A 265 1.46 2.17 12.57
N VAL A 266 0.53 2.33 11.62
CA VAL A 266 0.51 1.56 10.35
C VAL A 266 1.77 1.82 9.55
N ARG A 267 2.14 3.10 9.39
CA ARG A 267 3.39 3.47 8.71
C ARG A 267 4.62 2.93 9.45
N GLY A 268 4.64 3.02 10.78
CA GLY A 268 5.72 2.51 11.63
C GLY A 268 5.90 1.00 11.51
N PHE A 269 4.79 0.25 11.59
CA PHE A 269 4.80 -1.21 11.43
C PHE A 269 5.30 -1.62 10.05
N ARG A 270 4.74 -1.03 8.99
CA ARG A 270 5.15 -1.28 7.62
C ARG A 270 6.64 -1.04 7.41
N LEU A 271 7.16 0.09 7.91
CA LEU A 271 8.58 0.40 7.80
C LEU A 271 9.45 -0.59 8.57
N ALA A 272 9.03 -0.97 9.78
CA ALA A 272 9.76 -1.93 10.61
C ALA A 272 9.84 -3.31 9.94
N VAL A 273 8.72 -3.84 9.43
CA VAL A 273 8.68 -5.13 8.72
C VAL A 273 9.58 -5.11 7.48
N ILE A 274 9.49 -4.08 6.64
CA ILE A 274 10.33 -3.96 5.43
C ILE A 274 11.83 -3.85 5.80
N THR A 275 12.15 -3.08 6.85
CA THR A 275 13.54 -2.90 7.29
C THR A 275 14.11 -4.21 7.83
N SER A 276 13.33 -4.96 8.62
CA SER A 276 13.73 -6.28 9.09
C SER A 276 13.89 -7.27 7.94
N LEU A 277 12.95 -7.35 7.00
CA LEU A 277 13.08 -8.24 5.84
C LEU A 277 14.36 -7.95 5.04
N LYS A 278 14.64 -6.68 4.75
CA LYS A 278 15.86 -6.29 4.02
C LYS A 278 17.14 -6.58 4.78
N HIS A 279 17.12 -6.58 6.11
CA HIS A 279 18.30 -6.83 6.93
C HIS A 279 18.59 -8.32 7.10
N PHE A 280 17.56 -9.10 7.44
CA PHE A 280 17.71 -10.52 7.78
C PHE A 280 17.60 -11.43 6.55
N ASN A 281 16.72 -11.10 5.61
CA ASN A 281 16.48 -11.89 4.39
C ASN A 281 16.50 -10.99 3.13
N PRO A 282 17.63 -10.36 2.78
CA PRO A 282 17.72 -9.42 1.65
C PRO A 282 17.35 -10.03 0.29
N ASN A 283 17.47 -11.35 0.15
CA ASN A 283 17.18 -12.09 -1.08
C ASN A 283 15.82 -12.79 -1.06
N ASP A 284 15.04 -12.68 0.03
CA ASP A 284 13.70 -13.25 0.10
C ASP A 284 12.69 -12.29 -0.53
N ASP A 285 12.76 -12.35 -1.84
CA ASP A 285 11.93 -11.62 -2.76
C ASP A 285 10.44 -11.98 -2.56
N GLU A 286 10.11 -13.25 -2.27
CA GLU A 286 8.73 -13.70 -2.08
C GLU A 286 8.09 -13.06 -0.84
N ALA A 287 8.84 -13.00 0.27
CA ALA A 287 8.41 -12.30 1.48
C ALA A 287 8.16 -10.80 1.23
N LEU A 288 9.03 -10.12 0.49
CA LEU A 288 8.83 -8.71 0.11
C LEU A 288 7.58 -8.52 -0.75
N SER A 289 7.33 -9.43 -1.70
CA SER A 289 6.12 -9.41 -2.54
C SER A 289 4.84 -9.53 -1.72
N LEU A 290 4.82 -10.46 -0.74
CA LEU A 290 3.70 -10.65 0.17
C LEU A 290 3.39 -9.37 0.97
N VAL A 291 4.43 -8.72 1.51
CA VAL A 291 4.31 -7.47 2.26
C VAL A 291 3.79 -6.33 1.38
N TYR A 292 4.32 -6.17 0.17
CA TYR A 292 3.85 -5.13 -0.74
C TYR A 292 2.39 -5.34 -1.15
N LYS A 293 1.98 -6.59 -1.37
CA LYS A 293 0.57 -6.92 -1.64
C LYS A 293 -0.32 -6.62 -0.44
N HIS A 294 0.12 -6.96 0.77
CA HIS A 294 -0.64 -6.72 2.01
C HIS A 294 -0.92 -5.24 2.27
N PHE A 295 0.07 -4.38 2.02
CA PHE A 295 -0.04 -2.93 2.24
C PHE A 295 -0.42 -2.12 0.99
N ASP A 296 -0.82 -2.76 -0.11
CA ASP A 296 -1.13 -2.14 -1.41
C ASP A 296 -0.01 -1.22 -1.95
N MET A 297 1.24 -1.62 -1.78
CA MET A 297 2.44 -0.89 -2.21
C MET A 297 2.77 -1.17 -3.68
N LYS A 298 1.93 -0.65 -4.57
CA LYS A 298 2.00 -0.99 -6.00
C LYS A 298 3.28 -0.53 -6.71
N HIS A 299 3.84 0.62 -6.35
CA HIS A 299 5.08 1.11 -6.96
C HIS A 299 6.29 0.24 -6.59
N GLU A 300 6.37 -0.17 -5.34
CA GLU A 300 7.42 -1.03 -4.81
C GLU A 300 7.28 -2.47 -5.32
N ALA A 301 6.04 -2.99 -5.41
CA ALA A 301 5.75 -4.28 -6.04
C ALA A 301 6.20 -4.30 -7.51
N ALA A 302 5.86 -3.26 -8.28
CA ALA A 302 6.29 -3.13 -9.67
C ALA A 302 7.83 -3.05 -9.78
N SER A 303 8.48 -2.26 -8.93
CA SER A 303 9.94 -2.15 -8.92
C SER A 303 10.65 -3.47 -8.58
N LEU A 304 10.08 -4.27 -7.69
CA LEU A 304 10.60 -5.59 -7.33
C LEU A 304 10.52 -6.54 -8.54
N LEU A 305 9.37 -6.58 -9.22
CA LEU A 305 9.19 -7.41 -10.42
C LEU A 305 10.12 -6.96 -11.56
N GLU A 306 10.32 -5.65 -11.76
CA GLU A 306 11.29 -5.12 -12.73
C GLU A 306 12.72 -5.58 -12.40
N SER A 307 13.12 -5.52 -11.13
CA SER A 307 14.44 -5.99 -10.68
C SER A 307 14.63 -7.49 -10.91
N ARG A 308 13.62 -8.31 -10.60
CA ARG A 308 13.66 -9.76 -10.86
C ARG A 308 13.76 -10.07 -12.35
N ALA A 309 13.01 -9.34 -13.18
CA ALA A 309 13.10 -9.50 -14.61
C ALA A 309 14.53 -9.23 -15.10
N GLU A 310 15.16 -8.14 -14.61
CA GLU A 310 16.55 -7.81 -14.91
C GLU A 310 17.51 -8.94 -14.55
N GLN A 311 17.41 -9.46 -13.32
CA GLN A 311 18.25 -10.57 -12.86
C GLN A 311 18.12 -11.81 -13.74
N TYR A 312 16.90 -12.17 -14.17
CA TYR A 312 16.68 -13.28 -15.10
C TYR A 312 17.26 -13.00 -16.49
N MET A 313 17.21 -11.75 -16.98
CA MET A 313 17.82 -11.38 -18.26
C MET A 313 19.36 -11.43 -18.19
N GLU A 314 19.95 -10.91 -17.13
CA GLU A 314 21.40 -10.93 -16.89
C GLU A 314 21.92 -12.37 -16.75
N SER A 315 21.23 -13.20 -15.97
CA SER A 315 21.52 -14.64 -15.83
C SER A 315 21.50 -15.36 -17.18
N TRP A 316 20.53 -15.03 -18.04
CA TRP A 316 20.46 -15.63 -19.38
C TRP A 316 21.60 -15.16 -20.28
N LEU A 317 22.01 -13.89 -20.18
CA LEU A 317 23.10 -13.30 -20.96
C LEU A 317 24.48 -13.86 -20.58
N ASP A 318 24.71 -14.16 -19.30
CA ASP A 318 25.97 -14.71 -18.79
C ASP A 318 26.19 -16.18 -19.22
N ARG A 319 25.12 -16.89 -19.59
CA ARG A 319 25.24 -18.28 -20.03
C ARG A 319 25.89 -18.42 -21.40
N HIS A 320 27.01 -19.14 -21.41
CA HIS A 320 27.79 -19.48 -22.61
C HIS A 320 27.31 -20.74 -23.36
N ASP A 321 26.29 -21.43 -22.86
CA ASP A 321 25.86 -22.72 -23.43
C ASP A 321 25.16 -22.58 -24.79
N LYS A 322 25.38 -23.60 -25.64
CA LYS A 322 24.81 -23.73 -26.99
C LYS A 322 23.31 -23.99 -27.00
N GLU A 323 22.73 -24.33 -25.85
CA GLU A 323 21.29 -24.54 -25.64
C GLU A 323 20.78 -23.53 -24.60
N ARG A 324 20.81 -22.24 -24.96
CA ARG A 324 20.20 -21.18 -24.14
C ARG A 324 18.72 -21.52 -23.92
N ARG A 325 18.39 -22.09 -22.77
CA ARG A 325 17.00 -22.37 -22.39
C ARG A 325 16.27 -21.04 -22.16
N ASN A 326 15.08 -20.93 -22.73
CA ASN A 326 14.26 -19.72 -22.65
C ASN A 326 13.47 -19.60 -21.34
N ASP A 327 13.63 -20.54 -20.39
CA ASP A 327 12.89 -20.56 -19.13
C ASP A 327 13.08 -19.25 -18.32
N GLU A 328 14.30 -18.70 -18.30
CA GLU A 328 14.57 -17.42 -17.63
C GLU A 328 13.97 -16.22 -18.36
N LEU A 329 14.03 -16.20 -19.69
CA LEU A 329 13.39 -15.15 -20.48
C LEU A 329 11.87 -15.20 -20.33
N LEU A 330 11.27 -16.39 -20.23
CA LEU A 330 9.84 -16.57 -19.96
C LEU A 330 9.46 -16.04 -18.58
N LYS A 331 10.27 -16.32 -17.54
CA LYS A 331 10.08 -15.75 -16.20
C LYS A 331 10.24 -14.22 -16.19
N ALA A 332 11.26 -13.69 -16.87
CA ALA A 332 11.47 -12.25 -17.02
C ALA A 332 10.28 -11.58 -17.74
N MET A 333 9.80 -12.18 -18.82
CA MET A 333 8.65 -11.68 -19.58
C MET A 333 7.38 -11.71 -18.72
N HIS A 334 7.14 -12.78 -17.97
CA HIS A 334 6.01 -12.87 -17.04
C HIS A 334 6.05 -11.75 -15.99
N ASN A 335 7.21 -11.52 -15.36
CA ASN A 335 7.37 -10.44 -14.38
C ASN A 335 7.13 -9.06 -15.00
N LEU A 336 7.57 -8.80 -16.23
CA LEU A 336 7.33 -7.53 -16.92
C LEU A 336 5.85 -7.33 -17.29
N VAL A 337 5.14 -8.38 -17.69
CA VAL A 337 3.69 -8.32 -17.95
C VAL A 337 2.95 -8.02 -16.65
N GLN A 338 3.25 -8.73 -15.56
CA GLN A 338 2.67 -8.43 -14.25
C GLN A 338 3.00 -7.01 -13.77
N THR A 339 4.22 -6.52 -14.04
CA THR A 339 4.60 -5.13 -13.77
C THR A 339 3.70 -4.16 -14.52
N ALA A 340 3.48 -4.39 -15.82
CA ALA A 340 2.61 -3.54 -16.64
C ALA A 340 1.16 -3.57 -16.15
N GLU A 341 0.65 -4.73 -15.76
CA GLU A 341 -0.69 -4.87 -15.16
C GLU A 341 -0.82 -4.04 -13.88
N ILE A 342 0.12 -4.17 -12.94
CA ILE A 342 0.11 -3.40 -11.69
C ILE A 342 0.22 -1.90 -11.97
N LEU A 343 1.18 -1.49 -12.81
CA LEU A 343 1.40 -0.09 -13.16
C LEU A 343 0.25 0.51 -13.94
N SER A 344 -0.52 -0.27 -14.72
CA SER A 344 -1.72 0.22 -15.40
C SER A 344 -2.85 0.62 -14.43
N THR A 345 -2.84 0.05 -13.22
CA THR A 345 -3.77 0.46 -12.15
C THR A 345 -3.36 1.77 -11.46
N ILE A 346 -2.17 2.28 -11.79
CA ILE A 346 -1.62 3.55 -11.31
C ILE A 346 -1.49 4.48 -12.53
N ASP A 347 -1.52 5.80 -12.34
CA ASP A 347 -1.27 6.76 -13.42
C ASP A 347 0.22 6.83 -13.81
N ALA A 348 0.79 5.68 -14.19
CA ALA A 348 2.22 5.46 -14.46
C ALA A 348 2.47 5.06 -15.93
N GLY A 349 1.78 5.70 -16.88
CA GLY A 349 1.72 5.28 -18.29
C GLY A 349 3.07 5.07 -18.99
N GLN A 350 4.06 5.92 -18.74
CA GLN A 350 5.41 5.77 -19.32
C GLN A 350 6.12 4.50 -18.85
N ARG A 351 6.02 4.16 -17.56
CA ARG A 351 6.62 2.93 -17.02
C ARG A 351 5.87 1.70 -17.52
N THR A 352 4.53 1.75 -17.58
CA THR A 352 3.70 0.70 -18.18
C THR A 352 4.11 0.42 -19.62
N HIS A 353 4.22 1.47 -20.43
CA HIS A 353 4.67 1.37 -21.83
C HIS A 353 6.06 0.73 -21.93
N ARG A 354 7.01 1.17 -21.10
CA ARG A 354 8.37 0.59 -21.08
C ARG A 354 8.35 -0.90 -20.70
N ALA A 355 7.57 -1.30 -19.70
CA ALA A 355 7.44 -2.70 -19.30
C ALA A 355 6.88 -3.56 -20.45
N CYS A 356 5.83 -3.10 -21.14
CA CYS A 356 5.28 -3.75 -22.32
C CYS A 356 6.33 -3.89 -23.44
N ALA A 357 7.04 -2.80 -23.78
CA ALA A 357 8.05 -2.80 -24.83
C ALA A 357 9.20 -3.79 -24.52
N ARG A 358 9.65 -3.85 -23.26
CA ARG A 358 10.65 -4.82 -22.82
C ARG A 358 10.14 -6.27 -22.91
N ALA A 359 8.89 -6.52 -22.54
CA ALA A 359 8.28 -7.85 -22.68
C ALA A 359 8.20 -8.26 -24.17
N SER A 360 7.82 -7.34 -25.06
CA SER A 360 7.83 -7.57 -26.50
C SER A 360 9.24 -7.85 -27.03
N LEU A 361 10.27 -7.16 -26.52
CA LEU A 361 11.66 -7.43 -26.89
C LEU A 361 12.10 -8.85 -26.50
N LEU A 362 11.71 -9.32 -25.30
CA LEU A 362 11.96 -10.71 -24.89
C LEU A 362 11.24 -11.71 -25.79
N SER A 363 10.02 -11.39 -26.23
CA SER A 363 9.30 -12.24 -27.19
C SER A 363 10.05 -12.38 -28.52
N LEU A 364 10.70 -11.30 -29.01
CA LEU A 364 11.55 -11.34 -30.20
C LEU A 364 12.79 -12.21 -29.96
N GLN A 365 13.45 -12.07 -28.81
CA GLN A 365 14.60 -12.89 -28.45
C GLN A 365 14.28 -14.38 -28.44
N ILE A 366 13.10 -14.76 -27.95
CA ILE A 366 12.64 -16.16 -27.90
C ILE A 366 12.32 -16.67 -29.31
N ARG A 367 11.66 -15.86 -30.15
CA ARG A 367 11.24 -16.24 -31.49
C ARG A 367 12.39 -16.29 -32.51
N ILE A 368 13.38 -15.43 -32.35
CA ILE A 368 14.51 -15.25 -33.27
C ILE A 368 15.83 -15.39 -32.48
N PRO A 369 16.24 -16.64 -32.15
CA PRO A 369 17.38 -16.89 -31.26
C PRO A 369 18.74 -16.61 -31.91
N ASP A 370 18.81 -16.57 -33.25
CA ASP A 370 20.06 -16.34 -34.00
C ASP A 370 20.63 -14.93 -33.80
N LEU A 371 19.79 -13.99 -33.36
CA LEU A 371 20.15 -12.61 -33.09
C LEU A 371 20.03 -12.34 -31.59
N VAL A 372 20.93 -11.49 -31.08
CA VAL A 372 20.86 -10.99 -29.71
C VAL A 372 20.10 -9.66 -29.73
N TRP A 373 18.94 -9.63 -29.09
CA TRP A 373 18.02 -8.49 -29.03
C TRP A 373 18.09 -7.75 -27.69
N ILE A 374 18.46 -8.46 -26.62
CA ILE A 374 18.49 -7.96 -25.25
C ILE A 374 19.92 -7.58 -24.80
N GLY A 375 20.03 -6.70 -23.80
CA GLY A 375 21.32 -6.30 -23.24
C GLY A 375 22.22 -5.50 -24.18
N LEU A 376 21.65 -4.87 -25.22
CA LEU A 376 22.43 -4.12 -26.19
C LEU A 376 22.78 -2.73 -25.68
N THR A 377 23.96 -2.25 -26.08
CA THR A 377 24.29 -0.83 -25.98
C THR A 377 23.43 -0.02 -26.95
N GLU A 378 23.23 1.27 -26.67
CA GLU A 378 22.45 2.18 -27.52
C GLU A 378 22.92 2.15 -28.99
N THR A 379 24.22 2.05 -29.23
CA THR A 379 24.80 1.94 -30.58
C THR A 379 24.43 0.64 -31.29
N ASN A 380 24.45 -0.48 -30.57
CA ASN A 380 24.10 -1.78 -31.14
C ASN A 380 22.60 -1.92 -31.34
N ALA A 381 21.79 -1.37 -30.41
CA ALA A 381 20.35 -1.26 -30.57
C ALA A 381 19.97 -0.47 -31.82
N ARG A 382 20.60 0.70 -32.07
CA ARG A 382 20.40 1.48 -33.31
C ARG A 382 20.78 0.71 -34.57
N ARG A 383 21.86 -0.07 -34.55
CA ARG A 383 22.25 -0.91 -35.70
C ARG A 383 21.19 -1.95 -36.03
N ILE A 384 20.79 -2.74 -35.03
CA ILE A 384 19.76 -3.76 -35.20
C ILE A 384 18.45 -3.10 -35.65
N PHE A 385 18.07 -1.97 -35.04
CA PHE A 385 16.90 -1.19 -35.41
C PHE A 385 16.86 -0.80 -36.90
N VAL A 386 17.98 -0.32 -37.46
CA VAL A 386 18.08 0.03 -38.89
C VAL A 386 18.02 -1.17 -39.81
N ASP A 387 18.56 -2.31 -39.39
CA ASP A 387 18.66 -3.51 -40.22
C ASP A 387 17.32 -4.27 -40.37
N GLN A 388 16.35 -4.01 -39.50
CA GLN A 388 15.05 -4.70 -39.49
C GLN A 388 14.23 -4.48 -40.76
N SER A 389 13.77 -5.54 -41.39
CA SER A 389 12.89 -5.49 -42.58
C SER A 389 11.40 -5.34 -42.23
N ARG A 390 10.99 -5.76 -41.03
CA ARG A 390 9.60 -5.69 -40.56
C ARG A 390 9.41 -4.49 -39.64
N PHE A 391 8.37 -3.69 -39.86
CA PHE A 391 8.10 -2.50 -39.05
C PHE A 391 7.84 -2.86 -37.58
N GLN A 392 7.08 -3.92 -37.31
CA GLN A 392 6.78 -4.34 -35.94
C GLN A 392 8.04 -4.68 -35.13
N GLU A 393 9.03 -5.33 -35.75
CA GLU A 393 10.29 -5.69 -35.09
C GLU A 393 11.13 -4.43 -34.82
N ALA A 394 11.20 -3.51 -35.78
CA ALA A 394 11.84 -2.21 -35.60
C ALA A 394 11.19 -1.39 -34.48
N LEU A 395 9.85 -1.38 -34.42
CA LEU A 395 9.09 -0.65 -33.41
C LEU A 395 9.37 -1.17 -32.00
N ILE A 396 9.36 -2.50 -31.82
CA ILE A 396 9.67 -3.13 -30.51
C ILE A 396 11.07 -2.74 -30.04
N VAL A 397 12.07 -2.78 -30.91
CA VAL A 397 13.44 -2.35 -30.57
C VAL A 397 13.46 -0.86 -30.21
N ALA A 398 12.77 -0.02 -30.99
CA ALA A 398 12.72 1.41 -30.75
C ALA A 398 12.11 1.78 -29.40
N GLU A 399 11.01 1.12 -29.04
CA GLU A 399 10.29 1.36 -27.79
C GLU A 399 11.07 0.79 -26.59
N ALA A 400 11.63 -0.42 -26.70
CA ALA A 400 12.31 -1.07 -25.59
C ALA A 400 13.62 -0.34 -25.18
N TYR A 401 14.34 0.21 -26.17
CA TYR A 401 15.57 0.99 -25.94
C TYR A 401 15.33 2.49 -25.84
N SER A 402 14.07 2.96 -25.84
CA SER A 402 13.72 4.39 -25.75
C SER A 402 14.34 5.26 -26.87
N ILE A 403 14.51 4.67 -28.06
CA ILE A 403 15.01 5.34 -29.28
C ILE A 403 13.89 5.61 -30.30
N ASN A 404 12.62 5.52 -29.89
CA ASN A 404 11.46 5.84 -30.73
C ASN A 404 11.28 7.36 -30.93
N GLN A 405 12.32 8.03 -31.45
CA GLN A 405 12.29 9.44 -31.81
C GLN A 405 12.17 9.59 -33.34
N PRO A 406 11.49 10.63 -33.84
CA PRO A 406 11.27 10.79 -35.28
C PRO A 406 12.53 10.74 -36.15
N MET A 407 13.64 11.30 -35.66
CA MET A 407 14.90 11.33 -36.43
C MET A 407 15.58 9.97 -36.55
N GLU A 408 15.41 9.10 -35.56
CA GLU A 408 15.99 7.74 -35.55
C GLU A 408 15.38 6.86 -36.64
N TRP A 409 14.14 7.15 -37.06
CA TRP A 409 13.47 6.42 -38.14
C TRP A 409 13.98 6.77 -39.54
N ALA A 410 14.65 7.91 -39.75
CA ALA A 410 15.12 8.30 -41.08
C ALA A 410 16.14 7.30 -41.68
N PRO A 411 17.17 6.84 -40.93
CA PRO A 411 18.06 5.76 -41.38
C PRO A 411 17.35 4.43 -41.64
N VAL A 412 16.32 4.08 -40.87
CA VAL A 412 15.54 2.83 -41.07
C VAL A 412 14.82 2.87 -42.40
N PHE A 413 14.07 3.94 -42.64
CA PHE A 413 13.38 4.17 -43.91
C PHE A 413 14.34 4.21 -45.08
N TRP A 414 15.51 4.84 -44.92
CA TRP A 414 16.56 4.83 -45.94
C TRP A 414 17.01 3.40 -46.27
N ASN A 415 17.33 2.59 -45.26
CA ASN A 415 17.72 1.19 -45.46
C ASN A 415 16.61 0.36 -46.14
N GLN A 416 15.34 0.61 -45.80
CA GLN A 416 14.20 -0.04 -46.46
C GLN A 416 14.03 0.40 -47.91
N MET A 417 14.30 1.67 -48.23
CA MET A 417 14.23 2.17 -49.61
C MET A 417 15.28 1.52 -50.53
N LEU A 418 16.37 1.01 -49.96
CA LEU A 418 17.38 0.23 -50.70
C LEU A 418 16.90 -1.19 -51.04
N LYS A 419 15.82 -1.67 -50.42
CA LYS A 419 15.29 -3.03 -50.58
C LYS A 419 14.01 -3.00 -51.45
N PRO A 420 14.04 -3.55 -52.67
CA PRO A 420 13.01 -3.29 -53.67
C PRO A 420 11.56 -3.62 -53.26
N ASP A 421 11.38 -4.69 -52.49
CA ASP A 421 10.07 -5.30 -52.28
C ASP A 421 9.43 -4.99 -50.92
N LEU A 422 10.15 -4.29 -50.02
CA LEU A 422 9.76 -4.20 -48.60
C LEU A 422 9.22 -2.83 -48.19
N ILE A 423 9.63 -1.77 -48.87
CA ILE A 423 9.34 -0.39 -48.46
C ILE A 423 7.84 -0.05 -48.47
N GLU A 424 7.07 -0.50 -49.47
CA GLU A 424 5.65 -0.14 -49.56
C GLU A 424 4.82 -0.70 -48.40
N LEU A 425 5.08 -1.96 -48.04
CA LEU A 425 4.47 -2.63 -46.90
C LEU A 425 4.92 -1.96 -45.59
N PHE A 426 6.23 -1.72 -45.44
CA PHE A 426 6.79 -1.07 -44.26
C PHE A 426 6.16 0.31 -44.01
N VAL A 427 6.05 1.16 -45.05
CA VAL A 427 5.42 2.48 -44.91
C VAL A 427 3.92 2.36 -44.63
N ALA A 428 3.24 1.33 -45.17
CA ALA A 428 1.83 1.09 -44.88
C ALA A 428 1.59 0.74 -43.41
N GLU A 429 2.39 -0.16 -42.85
CA GLU A 429 2.33 -0.50 -41.43
C GLU A 429 2.75 0.67 -40.54
N PHE A 430 3.81 1.40 -40.90
CA PHE A 430 4.30 2.54 -40.14
C PHE A 430 3.22 3.59 -39.91
N VAL A 431 2.52 4.02 -40.98
CA VAL A 431 1.54 5.12 -40.93
C VAL A 431 0.28 4.75 -40.13
N LEU A 432 0.03 3.45 -39.90
CA LEU A 432 -1.07 3.00 -39.04
C LEU A 432 -0.78 3.22 -37.55
N VAL A 433 0.50 3.32 -37.16
CA VAL A 433 0.93 3.38 -35.76
C VAL A 433 1.59 4.72 -35.42
N LEU A 434 2.47 5.22 -36.29
CA LEU A 434 3.27 6.43 -36.07
C LEU A 434 3.05 7.46 -37.21
N PRO A 435 3.03 8.76 -36.88
CA PRO A 435 2.90 9.81 -37.89
C PRO A 435 4.22 10.02 -38.66
N LEU A 436 4.11 10.35 -39.96
CA LEU A 436 5.25 10.80 -40.75
C LEU A 436 5.61 12.23 -40.37
N HIS A 437 6.60 12.38 -39.50
CA HIS A 437 7.04 13.69 -39.02
C HIS A 437 7.85 14.47 -40.08
N PRO A 438 7.58 15.77 -40.29
CA PRO A 438 8.33 16.61 -41.22
C PRO A 438 9.87 16.56 -41.09
N PRO A 439 10.49 16.68 -39.89
CA PRO A 439 11.95 16.68 -39.77
C PRO A 439 12.59 15.38 -40.26
N MET A 440 11.97 14.23 -39.97
CA MET A 440 12.40 12.92 -40.47
C MET A 440 12.38 12.86 -41.99
N LEU A 441 11.31 13.34 -42.61
CA LEU A 441 11.14 13.33 -44.07
C LEU A 441 12.15 14.25 -44.76
N VAL A 442 12.43 15.41 -44.16
CA VAL A 442 13.43 16.36 -44.65
C VAL A 442 14.82 15.73 -44.61
N GLU A 443 15.16 15.00 -43.54
CA GLU A 443 16.44 14.27 -43.47
C GLU A 443 16.52 13.18 -44.53
N LEU A 444 15.44 12.43 -44.74
CA LEU A 444 15.34 11.46 -45.83
C LEU A 444 15.54 12.07 -47.21
N ALA A 445 15.00 13.27 -47.44
CA ALA A 445 15.21 14.00 -48.69
C ALA A 445 16.69 14.40 -48.88
N ARG A 446 17.41 14.70 -47.79
CA ARG A 446 18.86 14.95 -47.83
C ARG A 446 19.64 13.68 -48.16
N PHE A 447 19.32 12.54 -47.54
CA PHE A 447 19.93 11.25 -47.89
C PHE A 447 19.72 10.92 -49.37
N TYR A 448 18.48 11.06 -49.86
CA TYR A 448 18.17 10.86 -51.28
C TYR A 448 19.00 11.78 -52.18
N ARG A 449 19.04 13.10 -51.89
CA ARG A 449 19.81 14.06 -52.68
C ARG A 449 21.30 13.74 -52.70
N ALA A 450 21.88 13.42 -51.54
CA ALA A 450 23.30 13.11 -51.41
C ALA A 450 23.66 11.88 -52.25
N GLU A 451 22.83 10.84 -52.21
CA GLU A 451 23.03 9.61 -52.97
C GLU A 451 22.90 9.84 -54.48
N VAL A 452 21.88 10.60 -54.90
CA VAL A 452 21.70 10.97 -56.32
C VAL A 452 22.84 11.85 -56.82
N ALA A 453 23.32 12.80 -56.01
CA ALA A 453 24.46 13.65 -56.37
C ALA A 453 25.76 12.84 -56.49
N ALA A 454 26.04 11.96 -55.51
CA ALA A 454 27.23 11.13 -55.51
C ALA A 454 27.32 10.19 -56.73
N ARG A 455 26.16 9.72 -57.23
CA ARG A 455 26.10 8.80 -58.39
C ARG A 455 25.81 9.50 -59.72
N GLY A 456 25.22 10.69 -59.71
CA GLY A 456 25.00 11.51 -60.90
C GLY A 456 26.30 11.96 -61.57
N ASP A 457 27.34 12.21 -60.78
CA ASP A 457 28.70 12.47 -61.26
C ASP A 457 29.43 11.21 -61.77
N GLN A 458 28.93 10.01 -61.47
CA GLN A 458 29.53 8.72 -61.89
C GLN A 458 28.93 8.17 -63.19
N SER A 459 28.34 9.03 -64.03
CA SER A 459 27.83 8.64 -65.36
C SER A 459 28.89 8.06 -66.32
N HIS A 460 30.17 8.04 -65.93
CA HIS A 460 31.27 7.44 -66.70
C HIS A 460 32.04 6.30 -66.01
N PHE A 461 31.71 5.89 -64.79
CA PHE A 461 32.41 4.77 -64.14
C PHE A 461 31.42 3.78 -63.53
N SER A 462 30.83 2.97 -64.40
CA SER A 462 30.35 1.67 -63.98
C SER A 462 31.54 0.83 -63.49
N VAL A 463 31.33 0.09 -62.40
CA VAL A 463 31.95 -1.22 -62.06
C VAL A 463 32.69 -1.31 -60.71
N TRP A 464 33.28 -0.30 -60.08
CA TRP A 464 34.07 -0.60 -58.87
C TRP A 464 33.82 0.31 -57.67
N LEU A 465 33.12 -0.22 -56.66
CA LEU A 465 33.50 -0.25 -55.22
C LEU A 465 32.28 -0.43 -54.30
N SER A 466 31.78 -1.67 -54.19
CA SER A 466 31.21 -2.31 -52.98
C SER A 466 30.84 -3.76 -53.33
N PRO A 467 31.07 -4.75 -52.44
CA PRO A 467 30.73 -6.14 -52.73
C PRO A 467 29.20 -6.28 -52.73
N GLY A 468 28.59 -6.34 -53.92
CA GLY A 468 27.13 -6.48 -54.10
C GLY A 468 26.50 -5.43 -55.01
N GLY A 469 27.14 -5.07 -56.13
CA GLY A 469 26.68 -4.03 -57.06
C GLY A 469 25.18 -4.10 -57.38
N LEU A 470 24.43 -3.08 -56.95
CA LEU A 470 23.00 -2.98 -57.21
C LEU A 470 22.72 -2.60 -58.70
N PRO A 471 21.73 -3.23 -59.37
CA PRO A 471 21.53 -3.11 -60.82
C PRO A 471 21.14 -1.70 -61.31
N ALA A 472 21.24 -1.45 -62.62
CA ALA A 472 20.82 -0.20 -63.29
C ALA A 472 19.33 0.18 -63.05
N GLU A 473 18.50 -0.77 -62.59
CA GLU A 473 17.09 -0.57 -62.22
C GLU A 473 16.91 0.06 -60.83
N TRP A 474 17.96 0.09 -60.00
CA TRP A 474 17.92 0.57 -58.63
C TRP A 474 17.54 2.05 -58.52
N GLY A 475 18.05 2.92 -59.41
CA GLY A 475 17.68 4.34 -59.41
C GLY A 475 16.20 4.57 -59.73
N LYS A 476 15.62 3.73 -60.61
CA LYS A 476 14.18 3.76 -60.92
C LYS A 476 13.36 3.28 -59.73
N HIS A 477 13.84 2.25 -59.03
CA HIS A 477 13.20 1.75 -57.80
C HIS A 477 13.20 2.81 -56.70
N LEU A 478 14.37 3.35 -56.36
CA LEU A 478 14.52 4.37 -55.31
C LEU A 478 13.64 5.60 -55.59
N GLY A 479 13.59 6.04 -56.86
CA GLY A 479 12.70 7.11 -57.29
C GLY A 479 11.21 6.78 -57.16
N ARG A 480 10.79 5.52 -57.38
CA ARG A 480 9.41 5.06 -57.15
C ARG A 480 9.06 5.07 -55.66
N SER A 481 9.96 4.55 -54.82
CA SER A 481 9.76 4.52 -53.36
C SER A 481 9.63 5.92 -52.77
N PHE A 482 10.51 6.85 -53.18
CA PHE A 482 10.44 8.23 -52.73
C PHE A 482 9.17 8.94 -53.24
N ARG A 483 8.73 8.70 -54.49
CA ARG A 483 7.42 9.20 -54.99
C ARG A 483 6.24 8.67 -54.18
N SER A 484 6.28 7.39 -53.79
CA SER A 484 5.24 6.79 -52.95
C SER A 484 5.14 7.50 -51.60
N LEU A 485 6.30 7.80 -50.99
CA LEU A 485 6.38 8.58 -49.75
C LEU A 485 5.86 10.02 -49.94
N LEU A 486 6.25 10.72 -51.01
CA LEU A 486 5.74 12.05 -51.35
C LEU A 486 4.20 12.06 -51.51
N ARG A 487 3.62 11.06 -52.20
CA ARG A 487 2.16 10.94 -52.34
C ARG A 487 1.45 10.79 -50.99
N ARG A 488 2.07 10.14 -50.01
CA ARG A 488 1.52 9.95 -48.66
C ARG A 488 1.65 11.18 -47.77
N THR A 489 2.56 12.11 -48.07
CA THR A 489 2.64 13.41 -47.37
C THR A 489 1.47 14.30 -47.75
N ARG A 490 0.47 14.47 -46.87
CA ARG A 490 -0.76 15.23 -47.18
C ARG A 490 -0.54 16.74 -47.25
N ASP A 491 0.40 17.27 -46.48
CA ASP A 491 0.73 18.69 -46.50
C ASP A 491 1.46 19.04 -47.81
N MET A 492 0.79 19.83 -48.65
CA MET A 492 1.30 20.22 -49.97
C MET A 492 2.53 21.13 -49.89
N ARG A 493 2.66 21.96 -48.83
CA ARG A 493 3.85 22.81 -48.65
C ARG A 493 5.07 21.97 -48.28
N LEU A 494 4.88 21.01 -47.37
CA LEU A 494 5.92 20.05 -47.02
C LEU A 494 6.29 19.18 -48.23
N ARG A 495 5.31 18.67 -48.97
CA ARG A 495 5.55 17.88 -50.19
C ARG A 495 6.37 18.64 -51.22
N LEU A 496 6.06 19.93 -51.44
CA LEU A 496 6.83 20.82 -52.29
C LEU A 496 8.27 20.96 -51.78
N GLN A 497 8.45 21.27 -50.50
CA GLN A 497 9.76 21.41 -49.87
C GLN A 497 10.62 20.14 -50.02
N LEU A 498 10.03 18.96 -49.77
CA LEU A 498 10.71 17.67 -49.91
C LEU A 498 11.12 17.39 -51.36
N ALA A 499 10.23 17.63 -52.33
CA ALA A 499 10.53 17.45 -53.75
C ALA A 499 11.62 18.43 -54.23
N THR A 500 11.62 19.67 -53.73
CA THR A 500 12.68 20.65 -54.02
C THR A 500 14.03 20.23 -53.44
N LEU A 501 14.05 19.73 -52.21
CA LEU A 501 15.27 19.28 -51.53
C LEU A 501 15.87 18.04 -52.20
N ALA A 502 15.05 17.02 -52.47
CA ALA A 502 15.48 15.75 -53.02
C ALA A 502 16.00 15.84 -54.47
N THR A 503 15.51 16.83 -55.25
CA THR A 503 15.78 17.04 -56.69
C THR A 503 15.29 15.88 -57.59
N GLY A 504 14.88 16.17 -58.84
CA GLY A 504 14.47 15.13 -59.81
C GLY A 504 12.98 14.74 -59.85
N PHE A 505 12.09 15.47 -59.16
CA PHE A 505 10.64 15.23 -59.14
C PHE A 505 9.84 16.43 -59.72
N SER A 506 10.14 16.84 -60.96
CA SER A 506 9.50 18.00 -61.62
C SER A 506 7.99 17.88 -61.72
N ASP A 507 7.48 16.68 -62.02
CA ASP A 507 6.06 16.33 -62.03
C ASP A 507 5.37 16.63 -60.69
N VAL A 508 6.04 16.30 -59.58
CA VAL A 508 5.52 16.58 -58.23
C VAL A 508 5.60 18.07 -57.91
N LEU A 509 6.66 18.76 -58.33
CA LEU A 509 6.83 20.21 -58.15
C LEU A 509 5.75 21.01 -58.89
N GLU A 510 5.51 20.70 -60.17
CA GLU A 510 4.46 21.30 -60.99
C GLU A 510 3.08 21.05 -60.38
N GLY A 511 2.79 19.81 -59.99
CA GLY A 511 1.53 19.46 -59.33
C GLY A 511 1.32 20.18 -57.99
N CYS A 512 2.37 20.35 -57.18
CA CYS A 512 2.27 21.10 -55.93
C CYS A 512 2.11 22.60 -56.17
N ASN A 513 2.84 23.19 -57.12
CA ASN A 513 2.75 24.62 -57.45
C ASN A 513 1.38 24.99 -58.04
N ALA A 514 0.78 24.11 -58.85
CA ALA A 514 -0.58 24.30 -59.38
C ALA A 514 -1.65 24.34 -58.28
N VAL A 515 -1.47 23.56 -57.20
CA VAL A 515 -2.43 23.50 -56.08
C VAL A 515 -2.17 24.60 -55.04
N LEU A 516 -0.92 24.99 -54.83
CA LEU A 516 -0.54 26.01 -53.84
C LEU A 516 -0.71 27.45 -54.31
N ASP A 517 -1.10 27.65 -55.59
CA ASP A 517 -1.42 28.94 -56.20
C ASP A 517 -0.36 30.02 -55.89
N LYS A 518 0.92 29.66 -56.12
CA LYS A 518 2.03 30.58 -55.86
C LYS A 518 1.96 31.76 -56.82
N VAL A 519 1.87 32.95 -56.25
CA VAL A 519 2.11 34.20 -56.96
C VAL A 519 3.52 34.16 -57.58
N PRO A 520 3.69 34.40 -58.90
CA PRO A 520 5.00 34.40 -59.54
C PRO A 520 5.93 35.45 -58.89
N GLU A 521 7.21 35.12 -58.70
CA GLU A 521 8.21 36.03 -58.09
C GLU A 521 8.42 37.32 -58.90
N ASN A 522 8.00 37.33 -60.18
CA ASN A 522 8.04 38.48 -61.08
C ASN A 522 6.81 39.41 -60.95
N ALA A 523 5.84 39.06 -60.11
CA ALA A 523 4.68 39.90 -59.87
C ALA A 523 5.03 40.93 -58.79
N GLY A 524 5.07 42.21 -59.15
CA GLY A 524 5.10 43.33 -58.21
C GLY A 524 3.94 43.26 -57.20
N PRO A 525 3.88 44.15 -56.19
CA PRO A 525 2.91 44.02 -55.09
C PRO A 525 1.49 43.79 -55.62
N LEU A 526 0.77 42.80 -55.08
CA LEU A 526 -0.57 42.42 -55.55
C LEU A 526 -1.62 42.73 -54.50
N ILE A 527 -2.70 43.41 -54.90
CA ILE A 527 -3.86 43.69 -54.04
C ILE A 527 -4.92 42.60 -54.26
N LEU A 528 -5.34 41.94 -53.18
CA LEU A 528 -6.47 41.03 -53.17
C LEU A 528 -7.78 41.82 -53.32
N ARG A 529 -8.49 41.62 -54.44
CA ARG A 529 -9.83 42.20 -54.64
C ARG A 529 -10.81 41.51 -53.69
N LYS A 530 -11.45 42.26 -52.80
CA LYS A 530 -12.50 41.75 -51.89
C LYS A 530 -13.73 41.34 -52.71
N GLY A 531 -13.86 40.05 -53.02
CA GLY A 531 -15.02 39.47 -53.66
C GLY A 531 -14.68 38.23 -54.48
N HIS A 532 -14.86 37.05 -53.88
CA HIS A 532 -15.01 35.71 -54.48
C HIS A 532 -14.24 35.40 -55.77
N GLY A 533 -13.07 34.77 -55.62
CA GLY A 533 -12.25 34.22 -56.70
C GLY A 533 -10.93 34.98 -56.85
N GLY A 534 -9.87 34.49 -56.20
CA GLY A 534 -8.59 35.17 -56.03
C GLY A 534 -7.79 35.39 -57.31
N ALA A 535 -8.23 36.32 -58.16
CA ALA A 535 -7.39 36.88 -59.21
C ALA A 535 -6.56 38.04 -58.64
N TYR A 536 -5.23 37.86 -58.60
CA TYR A 536 -4.29 38.92 -58.24
C TYR A 536 -4.03 39.83 -59.45
N LEU A 537 -4.07 41.16 -59.27
CA LEU A 537 -3.74 42.16 -60.30
C LEU A 537 -2.39 42.82 -59.97
N PRO A 538 -1.45 42.95 -60.94
CA PRO A 538 -0.19 43.66 -60.75
C PRO A 538 -0.46 45.14 -60.42
N LEU A 539 0.04 45.62 -59.27
CA LEU A 539 0.27 47.06 -59.09
C LEU A 539 1.36 47.46 -60.08
N MET A 540 1.03 48.33 -61.04
CA MET A 540 2.04 49.09 -61.76
C MET A 540 2.83 49.97 -60.80
#